data_AF-A0A7J4QXQ4-F1
#
_entry.id   AF-A0A7J4QXQ4-F1
#
_cell.length_a   1.000
_cell.length_b   1.000
_cell.length_c   1.000
_cell.angle_alpha   90.00
_cell.angle_beta   90.00
_cell.angle_gamma   90.00
#
_symmetry.space_group_name_H-M   'P 1'
#
loop_
_entity.id
_entity.type
_entity.pdbx_description
1 polymer ?
#
loop_
_entity_poly.entity_id
_entity_poly.type
_entity_poly.pdbx_seq_one_letter_code
_entity_poly.pdbx_strand_id
1 'polypeptide(L)'
;RRQAAELARQQAEVLGVGRLVKKSQITIQEAPVEALPPQIKTEEEAQLDAVLDNFSNQMMEDITTQVEEVVNVKLPSDIVKEIPIVDEVELSQAPIAVDNVEIPVFEEEEEIVEMSDVEIEFRALVTELIEAGVEPSDMMDDPRWEDISERAMATGFETWPVFLQLTAMQ
;
A
#
# COMPACT_ATOMS: atom_id res chain seq x y z
N ARG A 1 4.90 45.01 9.17
CA ARG A 1 5.47 43.83 9.88
C ARG A 1 4.56 43.31 11.01
N ARG A 2 3.93 44.16 11.85
CA ARG A 2 3.01 43.68 12.91
C ARG A 2 1.70 43.05 12.39
N GLN A 3 1.15 43.56 11.29
CA GLN A 3 -0.10 43.05 10.69
C GLN A 3 -0.01 41.59 10.21
N ALA A 4 1.15 41.17 9.70
CA ALA A 4 1.36 39.80 9.24
C ALA A 4 1.38 38.79 10.41
N ALA A 5 1.94 39.17 11.55
CA ALA A 5 2.01 38.32 12.73
C ALA A 5 0.62 38.10 13.38
N GLU A 6 -0.25 39.11 13.30
CA GLU A 6 -1.62 39.02 13.84
C GLU A 6 -2.53 38.14 12.96
N LEU A 7 -2.32 38.18 11.64
CA LEU A 7 -2.96 37.27 10.68
C LEU A 7 -2.55 35.81 10.92
N ALA A 8 -1.25 35.57 11.14
CA ALA A 8 -0.75 34.24 11.48
C ALA A 8 -1.34 33.71 12.78
N ARG A 9 -1.59 34.58 13.77
CA ARG A 9 -2.22 34.19 15.04
C ARG A 9 -3.71 33.84 14.88
N GLN A 10 -4.44 34.58 14.03
CA GLN A 10 -5.83 34.25 13.70
C GLN A 10 -5.93 32.91 12.96
N GLN A 11 -5.02 32.62 12.04
CA GLN A 11 -4.94 31.31 11.39
C GLN A 11 -4.61 30.21 12.40
N ALA A 12 -3.72 30.49 13.35
CA ALA A 12 -3.35 29.54 14.38
C ALA A 12 -4.48 29.21 15.37
N GLU A 13 -5.35 30.18 15.67
CA GLU A 13 -6.52 29.98 16.52
C GLU A 13 -7.62 29.18 15.80
N VAL A 14 -7.86 29.46 14.51
CA VAL A 14 -8.83 28.72 13.67
C VAL A 14 -8.39 27.27 13.43
N LEU A 15 -7.08 27.01 13.27
CA LEU A 15 -6.52 25.67 13.08
C LEU A 15 -6.19 24.94 14.40
N GLY A 16 -6.45 25.54 15.57
CA GLY A 16 -6.17 24.93 16.88
C GLY A 16 -4.68 24.84 17.26
N VAL A 17 -3.78 25.33 16.42
CA VAL A 17 -2.31 25.32 16.63
C VAL A 17 -1.87 26.47 17.56
N GLY A 18 -2.27 26.38 18.83
CA GLY A 18 -1.88 27.36 19.85
C GLY A 18 -2.07 26.91 21.30
N ARG A 19 -2.79 25.81 21.54
CA ARG A 19 -2.88 25.18 22.86
C ARG A 19 -1.90 24.02 22.95
N LEU A 20 -0.60 24.31 22.90
CA LEU A 20 0.37 23.37 23.46
C LEU A 20 0.23 23.43 24.99
N VAL A 21 -0.57 22.53 25.56
CA VAL A 21 -0.53 22.24 26.99
C VAL A 21 0.90 21.81 27.28
N LYS A 22 1.66 22.69 27.95
CA LYS A 22 3.04 22.41 28.36
C LYS A 22 3.05 21.07 29.08
N LYS A 23 3.82 20.11 28.56
CA LYS A 23 4.13 18.83 29.20
C LYS A 23 4.45 19.12 30.67
N SER A 24 3.55 18.73 31.56
CA SER A 24 3.78 18.76 32.99
C SER A 24 5.02 17.92 33.25
N GLN A 25 6.06 18.61 33.71
CA GLN A 25 7.20 18.01 34.38
C GLN A 25 6.68 16.87 35.25
N ILE A 26 7.08 15.63 34.95
CA ILE A 26 6.79 14.48 35.80
C ILE A 26 7.58 14.71 37.10
N THR A 27 6.98 15.47 38.00
CA THR A 27 7.35 15.51 39.40
C THR A 27 6.77 14.23 39.97
N ILE A 28 7.63 13.33 40.44
CA ILE A 28 7.23 12.17 41.22
C ILE A 28 6.57 12.74 42.48
N GLN A 29 5.24 12.83 42.43
CA GLN A 29 4.42 13.16 43.57
C GLN A 29 4.07 11.82 44.19
N GLU A 30 4.64 11.52 45.37
CA GLU A 30 4.14 10.44 46.22
C GLU A 30 2.67 10.74 46.54
N ALA A 31 1.77 10.11 45.80
CA ALA A 31 0.35 10.12 46.10
C ALA A 31 0.11 9.14 47.27
N PRO A 32 -0.67 9.52 48.30
CA PRO A 32 -1.13 8.60 49.31
C PRO A 32 -1.85 7.42 48.64
N VAL A 33 -1.52 6.21 49.08
CA VAL A 33 -2.07 4.95 48.58
C VAL A 33 -3.54 4.85 48.99
N GLU A 34 -4.43 5.51 48.25
CA GLU A 34 -5.87 5.29 48.37
C GLU A 34 -6.21 4.06 47.52
N ALA A 35 -6.45 2.94 48.21
CA ALA A 35 -6.76 1.66 47.61
C ALA A 35 -8.02 1.78 46.72
N LEU A 36 -7.84 1.63 45.41
CA LEU A 36 -8.96 1.49 44.47
C LEU A 36 -9.72 0.19 44.80
N PRO A 37 -11.07 0.20 44.81
CA PRO A 37 -11.84 -1.02 44.95
C PRO A 37 -11.58 -1.95 43.74
N PRO A 38 -11.72 -3.28 43.91
CA PRO A 38 -11.50 -4.22 42.81
C PRO A 38 -12.45 -3.90 41.65
N GLN A 39 -11.90 -3.78 40.45
CA GLN A 39 -12.65 -3.66 39.19
C GLN A 39 -13.39 -4.98 38.94
N ILE A 40 -14.61 -5.07 39.46
CA ILE A 40 -15.55 -6.16 39.12
C ILE A 40 -16.14 -5.77 37.78
N LYS A 41 -15.85 -6.55 36.71
CA LYS A 41 -16.46 -6.40 35.39
C LYS A 41 -17.97 -6.16 35.58
N THR A 42 -18.47 -5.05 35.06
CA THR A 42 -19.89 -4.73 35.22
C THR A 42 -20.74 -5.72 34.41
N GLU A 43 -21.99 -5.93 34.84
CA GLU A 43 -22.91 -6.85 34.17
C GLU A 43 -23.10 -6.50 32.68
N GLU A 44 -22.98 -5.22 32.33
CA GLU A 44 -23.02 -4.73 30.95
C GLU A 44 -21.80 -5.17 30.13
N GLU A 45 -20.59 -5.17 30.71
CA GLU A 45 -19.39 -5.67 30.03
C GLU A 45 -19.46 -7.19 29.80
N ALA A 46 -20.06 -7.95 30.73
CA ALA A 46 -20.27 -9.38 30.57
C ALA A 46 -21.31 -9.69 29.47
N GLN A 47 -22.33 -8.85 29.31
CA GLN A 47 -23.31 -8.97 28.22
C GLN A 47 -22.69 -8.63 26.86
N LEU A 48 -21.83 -7.60 26.79
CA LEU A 48 -21.10 -7.27 25.58
C LEU A 48 -20.13 -8.39 25.15
N ASP A 49 -19.43 -9.00 26.11
CA ASP A 49 -18.54 -10.14 25.88
C ASP A 49 -19.31 -11.36 25.32
N ALA A 50 -20.49 -11.66 25.88
CA ALA A 50 -21.36 -12.73 25.41
C ALA A 50 -21.90 -12.50 23.98
N VAL A 51 -22.21 -11.25 23.62
CA VAL A 51 -22.64 -10.89 22.27
C VAL A 51 -21.48 -11.02 21.28
N LEU A 52 -20.26 -10.63 21.68
CA LEU A 52 -19.06 -10.73 20.87
C LEU A 52 -18.68 -12.19 20.60
N ASP A 53 -18.79 -13.05 21.62
CA ASP A 53 -18.49 -14.49 21.51
C ASP A 53 -19.49 -15.21 20.58
N ASN A 54 -20.77 -14.87 20.66
CA ASN A 54 -21.78 -15.43 19.73
C ASN A 54 -21.51 -15.02 18.27
N PHE A 55 -21.13 -13.75 18.05
CA PHE A 55 -20.76 -13.27 16.71
C PHE A 55 -19.52 -13.99 16.17
N SER A 56 -18.50 -14.18 17.01
CA SER A 56 -17.28 -14.91 16.64
C SER A 56 -17.56 -16.36 16.26
N ASN A 57 -18.43 -17.06 17.01
CA ASN A 57 -18.82 -18.43 16.70
C ASN A 57 -19.57 -18.53 15.37
N GLN A 58 -20.48 -17.59 15.08
CA GLN A 58 -21.20 -17.55 13.80
C GLN A 58 -20.26 -17.33 12.61
N MET A 59 -19.29 -16.41 12.72
CA MET A 59 -18.28 -16.18 11.69
C MET A 59 -17.40 -17.42 11.43
N MET A 60 -17.00 -18.12 12.50
CA MET A 60 -16.20 -19.34 12.36
C MET A 60 -17.00 -20.45 11.68
N GLU A 61 -18.28 -20.59 12.01
CA GLU A 61 -19.18 -21.58 11.39
C GLU A 61 -19.38 -21.29 9.88
N ASP A 62 -19.58 -20.03 9.49
CA ASP A 62 -19.68 -19.62 8.08
C ASP A 62 -18.40 -19.89 7.29
N ILE A 63 -17.21 -19.72 7.90
CA ILE A 63 -15.93 -20.04 7.26
C ILE A 63 -15.78 -21.56 7.11
N THR A 64 -16.14 -22.35 8.13
CA THR A 64 -16.07 -23.82 8.03
C THR A 64 -17.05 -24.39 7.02
N THR A 65 -18.23 -23.79 6.88
CA THR A 65 -19.24 -24.20 5.89
C THR A 65 -18.78 -23.87 4.47
N GLN A 66 -18.11 -22.73 4.26
CA GLN A 66 -17.53 -22.37 2.96
C GLN A 66 -16.33 -23.24 2.56
N VAL A 67 -15.61 -23.85 3.52
CA VAL A 67 -14.50 -24.77 3.23
C VAL A 67 -14.98 -26.13 2.72
N GLU A 68 -16.20 -26.57 3.08
CA GLU A 68 -16.76 -27.85 2.62
C GLU A 68 -17.32 -27.77 1.18
N GLU A 69 -17.69 -26.57 0.71
CA GLU A 69 -18.06 -26.32 -0.68
C GLU A 69 -16.85 -25.89 -1.54
N VAL A 70 -15.83 -26.75 -1.64
CA VAL A 70 -14.88 -26.69 -2.75
C VAL A 70 -15.59 -27.15 -4.03
N VAL A 71 -16.38 -26.26 -4.64
CA VAL A 71 -16.75 -26.38 -6.06
C VAL A 71 -15.45 -26.34 -6.85
N ASN A 72 -14.99 -27.52 -7.26
CA ASN A 72 -13.94 -27.65 -8.26
C ASN A 72 -14.41 -27.02 -9.57
N VAL A 73 -14.15 -25.72 -9.73
CA VAL A 73 -14.31 -25.04 -11.02
C VAL A 73 -13.26 -25.64 -11.95
N LYS A 74 -13.67 -26.64 -12.72
CA LYS A 74 -12.83 -27.21 -13.77
C LYS A 74 -12.62 -26.12 -14.81
N LEU A 75 -11.38 -25.68 -14.98
CA LEU A 75 -11.00 -24.79 -16.08
C LEU A 75 -11.55 -25.39 -17.39
N PRO A 76 -12.19 -24.61 -18.27
CA PRO A 76 -12.56 -25.10 -19.59
C PRO A 76 -11.27 -25.37 -20.39
N SER A 77 -10.72 -26.56 -20.23
CA SER A 77 -9.71 -27.14 -21.10
C SER A 77 -10.38 -27.69 -22.36
N ASP A 78 -11.06 -26.84 -23.14
CA ASP A 78 -11.40 -27.13 -24.54
C ASP A 78 -11.96 -25.89 -25.24
N ILE A 79 -11.09 -24.98 -25.70
CA ILE A 79 -11.36 -24.14 -26.87
C ILE A 79 -10.05 -24.00 -27.65
N VAL A 80 -9.56 -25.12 -28.18
CA VAL A 80 -8.74 -25.07 -29.41
C VAL A 80 -9.74 -24.90 -30.55
N LYS A 81 -10.19 -23.66 -30.79
CA LYS A 81 -11.05 -23.32 -31.91
C LYS A 81 -10.18 -22.68 -32.99
N GLU A 82 -9.58 -23.56 -33.77
CA GLU A 82 -9.49 -23.48 -35.23
C GLU A 82 -9.65 -22.06 -35.79
N ILE A 83 -8.52 -21.37 -35.93
CA ILE A 83 -8.42 -20.19 -36.79
C ILE A 83 -8.35 -20.74 -38.22
N PRO A 84 -9.24 -20.34 -39.14
CA PRO A 84 -9.17 -20.77 -40.52
C PRO A 84 -7.89 -20.22 -41.16
N ILE A 85 -7.02 -21.15 -41.52
CA ILE A 85 -6.02 -21.01 -42.58
C ILE A 85 -6.69 -20.47 -43.85
N VAL A 86 -6.34 -19.24 -44.22
CA VAL A 86 -6.61 -18.69 -45.56
C VAL A 86 -5.32 -18.08 -46.09
N ASP A 87 -4.86 -18.70 -47.18
CA ASP A 87 -3.92 -18.27 -48.22
C ASP A 87 -2.48 -17.87 -47.86
N GLU A 88 -1.63 -18.89 -47.95
CA GLU A 88 -0.58 -18.98 -48.99
C GLU A 88 -0.44 -17.76 -49.92
N VAL A 89 0.56 -16.92 -49.64
CA VAL A 89 1.36 -16.27 -50.69
C VAL A 89 2.81 -16.68 -50.49
N GLU A 90 3.20 -17.65 -51.30
CA GLU A 90 4.57 -18.05 -51.61
C GLU A 90 5.39 -16.80 -51.98
N LEU A 91 6.39 -16.45 -51.15
CA LEU A 91 7.53 -15.65 -51.60
C LEU A 91 8.82 -16.39 -51.27
N SER A 92 9.24 -17.24 -52.21
CA SER A 92 10.63 -17.57 -52.41
C SER A 92 11.41 -16.31 -52.76
N GLN A 93 12.30 -15.81 -51.89
CA GLN A 93 13.35 -14.87 -52.31
C GLN A 93 14.62 -14.95 -51.45
N ALA A 94 15.74 -15.01 -52.17
CA ALA A 94 17.13 -15.22 -51.77
C ALA A 94 17.70 -14.15 -50.81
N PRO A 95 18.89 -14.36 -50.17
CA PRO A 95 19.44 -13.42 -49.21
C PRO A 95 19.88 -12.13 -49.91
N ILE A 96 19.26 -11.01 -49.57
CA ILE A 96 19.68 -9.67 -50.00
C ILE A 96 20.52 -9.00 -48.90
N ALA A 97 21.56 -8.33 -49.37
CA ALA A 97 22.69 -7.79 -48.62
C ALA A 97 22.28 -6.79 -47.52
N VAL A 98 23.10 -6.76 -46.46
CA VAL A 98 23.06 -5.79 -45.36
C VAL A 98 23.45 -4.40 -45.88
N ASP A 99 22.44 -3.58 -46.16
CA ASP A 99 22.62 -2.15 -46.33
C ASP A 99 22.50 -1.49 -44.95
N ASN A 100 23.53 -0.74 -44.57
CA ASN A 100 23.62 0.01 -43.30
C ASN A 100 22.55 1.10 -43.27
N VAL A 101 21.35 0.76 -42.81
CA VAL A 101 20.35 1.73 -42.41
C VAL A 101 20.70 2.17 -40.98
N GLU A 102 21.17 3.41 -40.83
CA GLU A 102 21.23 4.08 -39.52
C GLU A 102 19.81 4.05 -38.93
N ILE A 103 19.65 3.20 -37.92
CA ILE A 103 18.42 3.09 -37.15
C ILE A 103 18.22 4.48 -36.50
N PRO A 104 17.10 5.17 -36.73
CA PRO A 104 16.77 6.36 -35.96
C PRO A 104 16.85 6.00 -34.48
N VAL A 105 17.61 6.77 -33.68
CA VAL A 105 17.65 6.62 -32.23
C VAL A 105 16.23 6.80 -31.74
N PHE A 106 15.58 5.70 -31.35
CA PHE A 106 14.37 5.74 -30.57
C PHE A 106 14.75 6.44 -29.26
N GLU A 107 14.28 7.67 -29.09
CA GLU A 107 14.18 8.27 -27.77
C GLU A 107 13.25 7.31 -27.01
N GLU A 108 13.77 6.65 -25.96
CA GLU A 108 12.99 5.73 -25.12
C GLU A 108 11.87 6.56 -24.48
N GLU A 109 10.73 6.65 -25.17
CA GLU A 109 9.48 7.12 -24.59
C GLU A 109 9.16 6.11 -23.50
N GLU A 110 9.55 6.44 -22.25
CA GLU A 110 9.22 5.68 -21.07
C GLU A 110 7.74 5.34 -21.15
N GLU A 111 7.44 4.04 -21.25
CA GLU A 111 6.09 3.52 -21.29
C GLU A 111 5.39 4.05 -20.02
N ILE A 112 4.59 5.10 -20.18
CA ILE A 112 3.82 5.71 -19.10
C ILE A 112 2.78 4.67 -18.67
N VAL A 113 3.21 3.73 -17.83
CA VAL A 113 2.31 2.84 -17.14
C VAL A 113 1.32 3.75 -16.41
N GLU A 114 0.02 3.60 -16.65
CA GLU A 114 -1.08 4.42 -16.10
C GLU A 114 -1.24 4.24 -14.57
N MET A 115 -0.13 4.13 -13.85
CA MET A 115 -0.03 4.13 -12.42
C MET A 115 -0.09 5.58 -11.90
N SER A 116 -0.52 5.74 -10.65
CA SER A 116 -0.55 7.06 -10.03
C SER A 116 0.86 7.67 -9.95
N ASP A 117 0.96 9.00 -10.00
CA ASP A 117 2.25 9.72 -9.90
C ASP A 117 3.08 9.26 -8.69
N VAL A 118 2.41 9.13 -7.53
CA VAL A 118 3.03 8.64 -6.29
C VAL A 118 3.47 7.18 -6.38
N GLU A 119 2.72 6.33 -7.09
CA GLU A 119 3.09 4.94 -7.31
C GLU A 119 4.32 4.81 -8.22
N ILE A 120 4.43 5.63 -9.26
CA ILE A 120 5.60 5.67 -10.15
C ILE A 120 6.84 6.06 -9.35
N GLU A 121 6.75 7.15 -8.57
CA GLU A 121 7.85 7.58 -7.68
C GLU A 121 8.25 6.49 -6.69
N PHE A 122 7.26 5.82 -6.10
CA PHE A 122 7.49 4.75 -5.13
C PHE A 122 8.22 3.56 -5.77
N ARG A 123 7.75 3.08 -6.92
CA ARG A 123 8.40 1.96 -7.62
C ARG A 123 9.80 2.33 -8.09
N ALA A 124 10.01 3.57 -8.55
CA ALA A 124 11.33 4.07 -8.93
C ALA A 124 12.29 4.05 -7.73
N LEU A 125 11.86 4.56 -6.56
CA LEU A 125 12.67 4.53 -5.33
C LEU A 125 13.01 3.10 -4.92
N VAL A 126 12.03 2.20 -4.94
CA VAL A 126 12.25 0.79 -4.55
C VAL A 126 13.22 0.11 -5.49
N THR A 127 13.07 0.29 -6.81
CA THR A 127 13.98 -0.27 -7.80
C THR A 127 15.39 0.33 -7.66
N GLU A 128 15.51 1.65 -7.47
CA GLU A 128 16.80 2.33 -7.23
C GLU A 128 17.53 1.74 -6.02
N LEU A 129 16.81 1.53 -4.91
CA LEU A 129 17.37 0.98 -3.68
C LEU A 129 17.74 -0.51 -3.83
N ILE A 130 16.93 -1.29 -4.55
CA ILE A 130 17.23 -2.68 -4.88
C ILE A 130 18.49 -2.77 -5.77
N GLU A 131 18.61 -1.91 -6.78
CA GLU A 131 19.81 -1.82 -7.64
C GLU A 131 21.04 -1.37 -6.87
N ALA A 132 20.86 -0.52 -5.86
CA ALA A 132 21.92 -0.14 -4.91
C ALA A 132 22.28 -1.25 -3.92
N GLY A 133 21.54 -2.37 -3.90
CA GLY A 133 21.76 -3.51 -3.01
C GLY A 133 21.31 -3.28 -1.57
N VAL A 134 20.38 -2.33 -1.35
CA VAL A 134 19.80 -2.03 -0.04
C VAL A 134 18.76 -3.10 0.31
N GLU A 135 18.83 -3.63 1.53
CA GLU A 135 17.87 -4.66 1.97
C GLU A 135 16.49 -4.05 2.26
N PRO A 136 15.39 -4.79 2.05
CA PRO A 136 14.02 -4.35 2.30
C PRO A 136 13.79 -3.66 3.66
N SER A 137 14.48 -4.10 4.71
CA SER A 137 14.39 -3.49 6.04
C SER A 137 15.04 -2.11 6.11
N ASP A 138 16.18 -1.92 5.44
CA ASP A 138 16.93 -0.65 5.43
C ASP A 138 16.26 0.37 4.51
N MET A 139 15.56 -0.10 3.47
CA MET A 139 14.73 0.75 2.59
C MET A 139 13.61 1.46 3.36
N MET A 140 13.03 0.83 4.39
CA MET A 140 11.96 1.43 5.19
C MET A 140 12.46 2.55 6.09
N ASP A 141 13.75 2.57 6.40
CA ASP A 141 14.39 3.60 7.22
C ASP A 141 14.82 4.84 6.38
N ASP A 142 14.65 4.82 5.04
CA ASP A 142 14.95 5.97 4.18
C ASP A 142 13.88 7.08 4.36
N PRO A 143 14.27 8.34 4.61
CA PRO A 143 13.32 9.45 4.73
C PRO A 143 12.41 9.64 3.51
N ARG A 144 12.89 9.30 2.30
CA ARG A 144 12.11 9.36 1.05
C ARG A 144 11.00 8.33 1.05
N TRP A 145 11.19 7.20 1.73
CA TRP A 145 10.16 6.17 1.87
C TRP A 145 8.97 6.69 2.67
N GLU A 146 9.21 7.24 3.86
CA GLU A 146 8.15 7.79 4.72
C GLU A 146 7.38 8.90 4.00
N ASP A 147 8.09 9.86 3.38
CA ASP A 147 7.48 10.98 2.64
C ASP A 147 6.56 10.50 1.50
N ILE A 148 6.99 9.51 0.71
CA ILE A 148 6.18 8.97 -0.38
C ILE A 148 5.00 8.15 0.18
N SER A 149 5.23 7.37 1.24
CA SER A 149 4.17 6.58 1.88
C SER A 149 3.07 7.45 2.48
N GLU A 150 3.40 8.61 3.03
CA GLU A 150 2.41 9.57 3.54
C GLU A 150 1.57 10.16 2.39
N ARG A 151 2.21 10.58 1.30
CA ARG A 151 1.50 11.07 0.11
C ARG A 151 0.64 9.99 -0.54
N ALA A 152 1.11 8.75 -0.52
CA ALA A 152 0.37 7.59 -1.00
C ALA A 152 -0.89 7.37 -0.18
N MET A 153 -0.76 7.32 1.16
CA MET A 153 -1.90 7.21 2.08
C MET A 153 -2.90 8.37 1.90
N ALA A 154 -2.41 9.59 1.69
CA ALA A 154 -3.28 10.75 1.43
C ALA A 154 -4.06 10.64 0.12
N THR A 155 -3.51 9.93 -0.87
CA THR A 155 -4.15 9.66 -2.17
C THR A 155 -4.99 8.38 -2.14
N GLY A 156 -4.95 7.61 -1.04
CA GLY A 156 -5.60 6.31 -0.91
C GLY A 156 -4.87 5.17 -1.62
N PHE A 157 -3.58 5.34 -1.92
CA PHE A 157 -2.70 4.33 -2.48
C PHE A 157 -1.92 3.62 -1.36
N GLU A 158 -1.92 2.28 -1.37
CA GLU A 158 -1.16 1.48 -0.41
C GLU A 158 0.19 1.09 -1.01
N THR A 159 1.29 1.55 -0.41
CA THR A 159 2.65 1.27 -0.89
C THR A 159 3.11 -0.16 -0.58
N TRP A 160 2.55 -0.78 0.45
CA TRP A 160 3.02 -2.07 0.97
C TRP A 160 2.79 -3.27 0.04
N PRO A 161 1.61 -3.43 -0.60
CA PRO A 161 1.41 -4.46 -1.62
C PRO A 161 2.39 -4.33 -2.80
N VAL A 162 2.63 -3.09 -3.26
CA VAL A 162 3.54 -2.81 -4.38
C VAL A 162 4.99 -3.10 -4.00
N PHE A 163 5.40 -2.77 -2.78
CA PHE A 163 6.71 -3.11 -2.26
C PHE A 163 6.97 -4.61 -2.25
N LEU A 164 6.02 -5.39 -1.73
CA LEU A 164 6.15 -6.85 -1.68
C LEU A 164 6.23 -7.44 -3.09
N GLN A 165 5.48 -6.89 -4.04
CA GLN A 165 5.56 -7.32 -5.44
C GLN A 165 6.95 -7.07 -6.04
N LEU A 166 7.56 -5.91 -5.77
CA LEU A 166 8.87 -5.54 -6.31
C LEU A 166 10.01 -6.33 -5.65
N THR A 167 9.99 -6.45 -4.32
CA THR A 167 11.00 -7.21 -3.57
C THR A 167 10.91 -8.71 -3.81
N ALA A 168 9.71 -9.25 -4.10
CA ALA A 168 9.53 -10.65 -4.47
C ALA A 168 9.99 -11.00 -5.89
N MET A 169 10.25 -10.01 -6.75
CA MET A 169 10.77 -10.19 -8.11
C MET A 169 12.31 -10.30 -8.17
N GLN A 170 13.02 -10.24 -7.03
CA GLN A 170 14.47 -10.49 -6.94
C GLN A 170 14.83 -11.96 -7.16
#